data_AF-V5GY39-F1
#
_entry.id   AF-V5GY39-F1
#
_cell.length_a   1.000
_cell.length_b   1.000
_cell.length_c   1.000
_cell.angle_alpha   90.00
_cell.angle_beta   90.00
_cell.angle_gamma   90.00
#
_symmetry.space_group_name_H-M   'P 1'
#
loop_
_entity.id
_entity.type
_entity.pdbx_description
1 polymer ?
#
loop_
_entity_poly.entity_id
_entity_poly.type
_entity_poly.pdbx_seq_one_letter_code
_entity_poly.pdbx_strand_id
1 'polypeptide(L)'
;MAVSSFGLLDYLVLVGFLVLSSAIGVYFAWTDRAEQSNRTFLTANKQLGWLPVSLSLMASFLSSNNVLGFPAEVFVHGTTLWVGALSSSVAILLAAFAFLP
;
A
#
# COMPACT_ATOMS: atom_id res chain seq x y z
N MET A 1 19.35 -25.67 -10.64
CA MET A 1 19.15 -24.34 -10.03
C MET A 1 19.09 -24.57 -8.52
N ALA A 2 20.13 -24.18 -7.77
CA ALA A 2 20.13 -24.41 -6.33
C ALA A 2 19.09 -23.46 -5.71
N VAL A 3 18.05 -24.02 -5.09
CA VAL A 3 17.08 -23.24 -4.33
C VAL A 3 17.78 -22.79 -3.07
N SER A 4 18.13 -21.50 -2.98
CA SER A 4 18.59 -20.89 -1.74
C SER A 4 17.46 -21.00 -0.72
N SER A 5 17.62 -21.91 0.24
CA SER A 5 16.68 -22.05 1.35
C SER A 5 16.72 -20.78 2.20
N PHE A 6 15.57 -20.34 2.71
CA PHE A 6 15.48 -19.18 3.59
C PHE A 6 16.45 -19.37 4.77
N GLY A 7 17.39 -18.43 4.91
CA GLY A 7 18.35 -18.45 5.99
C GLY A 7 17.66 -18.20 7.33
N LEU A 8 18.31 -18.59 8.42
CA LEU A 8 17.82 -18.30 9.77
C LEU A 8 17.62 -16.79 9.99
N LEU A 9 18.49 -15.96 9.42
CA LEU A 9 18.38 -14.50 9.48
C LEU A 9 17.14 -13.97 8.74
N ASP A 10 16.79 -14.53 7.59
CA ASP A 10 15.62 -14.11 6.81
C ASP A 10 14.32 -14.37 7.59
N TYR A 11 14.24 -15.51 8.28
CA TYR A 11 13.13 -15.83 9.16
C TYR A 11 13.05 -14.90 10.37
N LEU A 12 14.19 -14.55 10.99
CA LEU A 12 14.21 -13.61 12.11
C LEU A 12 13.71 -12.23 11.69
N VAL A 13 14.13 -11.73 10.53
CA VAL A 13 13.67 -10.44 10.00
C VAL A 13 12.18 -10.49 9.67
N LEU A 14 11.72 -11.56 9.00
CA LEU A 14 10.30 -11.72 8.64
C LEU A 14 9.41 -11.77 9.88
N VAL A 15 9.72 -12.64 10.83
CA VAL A 15 8.93 -12.80 12.06
C VAL A 15 9.02 -11.54 12.92
N GLY A 16 10.22 -10.96 13.05
CA GLY A 16 10.40 -9.71 13.79
C GLY A 16 9.58 -8.56 13.22
N PHE A 17 9.58 -8.38 11.89
CA PHE A 17 8.77 -7.37 11.22
C PHE A 17 7.27 -7.58 11.43
N LEU A 18 6.79 -8.82 11.30
CA LEU A 18 5.37 -9.16 11.52
C LEU A 18 4.94 -8.92 12.97
N VAL A 19 5.77 -9.33 13.93
CA VAL A 19 5.49 -9.13 15.36
C VAL A 19 5.45 -7.64 15.70
N LEU A 20 6.42 -6.85 15.22
CA LEU A 20 6.45 -5.40 15.44
C LEU A 20 5.22 -4.72 14.81
N SER A 21 4.88 -5.05 13.57
CA SER A 21 3.71 -4.50 12.87
C SER A 21 2.40 -4.82 13.60
N SER A 22 2.23 -6.08 14.00
CA SER A 22 1.04 -6.52 14.75
C SER A 22 0.97 -5.89 16.14
N ALA A 23 2.12 -5.78 16.84
CA ALA A 23 2.19 -5.16 18.16
C ALA A 23 1.76 -3.69 18.15
N ILE A 24 2.16 -2.91 17.14
CA ILE A 24 1.71 -1.53 16.97
C ILE A 24 0.18 -1.49 16.80
N GLY A 25 -0.37 -2.36 15.94
CA GLY A 25 -1.82 -2.46 15.75
C GLY A 25 -2.58 -2.80 17.03
N VAL A 26 -2.09 -3.79 17.81
CA VAL A 26 -2.70 -4.20 19.09
C VAL A 26 -2.58 -3.10 20.15
N TYR A 27 -1.43 -2.41 20.22
CA TYR A 27 -1.21 -1.31 21.15
C TYR A 27 -2.21 -0.16 20.93
N PHE A 28 -2.40 0.27 19.68
CA PHE A 28 -3.40 1.28 19.34
C PHE A 28 -4.83 0.76 19.55
N ALA A 29 -5.11 -0.50 19.24
CA ALA A 29 -6.43 -1.10 19.48
C ALA A 29 -6.82 -1.16 20.97
N TRP A 30 -5.85 -1.35 21.87
CA TRP A 30 -6.09 -1.31 23.32
C TRP A 30 -6.12 0.11 23.89
N THR A 31 -5.25 1.01 23.41
CA THR A 31 -5.19 2.41 23.85
C THR A 31 -6.44 3.20 23.44
N ASP A 32 -6.87 3.08 22.18
CA ASP A 32 -8.05 3.79 21.66
C ASP A 32 -9.38 3.11 22.01
N ARG A 33 -9.36 2.05 22.83
CA ARG A 33 -10.57 1.33 23.24
C ARG A 33 -11.55 2.21 24.05
N ALA A 34 -11.06 3.29 24.67
CA ALA A 34 -11.89 4.24 25.40
C ALA A 34 -12.55 5.31 24.50
N GLU A 35 -12.00 5.59 23.31
CA GLU A 35 -12.49 6.62 22.38
C GLU A 35 -13.21 6.01 21.16
N GLN A 36 -14.17 5.11 21.39
CA GLN A 36 -14.97 4.47 20.32
C GLN A 36 -16.01 5.39 19.65
N SER A 37 -15.65 6.62 19.33
CA SER A 37 -16.45 7.46 18.45
C SER A 37 -16.03 7.23 17.00
N ASN A 38 -16.97 6.80 16.13
CA ASN A 38 -16.74 6.63 14.68
C ASN A 38 -16.06 7.85 14.03
N ARG A 39 -16.23 9.07 14.59
CA ARG A 39 -15.54 10.27 14.13
C ARG A 39 -14.02 10.22 14.36
N THR A 40 -13.55 9.75 15.51
CA THR A 40 -12.11 9.70 15.81
C THR A 40 -11.44 8.61 14.97
N PHE A 41 -12.07 7.46 14.78
CA PHE A 41 -11.51 6.36 13.99
C PHE A 41 -11.48 6.65 12.47
N LEU A 42 -12.57 7.21 11.90
CA LEU A 42 -12.65 7.46 10.46
C LEU A 42 -12.05 8.79 10.01
N THR A 43 -12.04 9.81 10.89
CA THR A 43 -11.54 11.15 10.51
C THR A 43 -10.33 11.61 11.31
N ALA A 44 -9.84 10.82 12.27
CA ALA A 44 -8.73 11.19 13.17
C ALA A 44 -8.87 12.63 13.68
N ASN A 45 -10.11 12.99 14.01
CA ASN A 45 -10.51 14.31 14.48
C ASN A 45 -10.11 15.50 13.56
N LYS A 46 -9.91 15.26 12.25
CA LYS A 46 -9.37 16.22 11.27
C LYS A 46 -8.01 16.83 11.64
N GLN A 47 -7.26 16.18 12.54
CA GLN A 47 -5.95 16.69 12.99
C GLN A 47 -4.75 16.02 12.31
N LEU A 48 -4.98 15.05 11.42
CA LEU A 48 -3.90 14.46 10.64
C LEU A 48 -3.38 15.48 9.61
N GLY A 49 -2.13 15.90 9.78
CA GLY A 49 -1.43 16.73 8.80
C GLY A 49 -1.27 16.03 7.45
N TRP A 50 -0.84 16.78 6.44
CA TRP A 50 -0.70 16.28 5.07
C TRP A 50 0.29 15.11 4.91
N LEU A 51 1.33 15.04 5.75
CA LEU A 51 2.34 13.97 5.73
C LEU A 51 1.81 12.58 6.10
N PRO A 52 1.16 12.37 7.27
CA PRO A 52 0.61 11.07 7.60
C PRO A 52 -0.53 10.65 6.66
N VAL A 53 -1.29 11.62 6.13
CA VAL A 53 -2.34 11.35 5.13
C VAL A 53 -1.74 10.84 3.82
N SER A 54 -0.71 11.51 3.29
CA SER A 54 -0.06 11.08 2.05
C SER A 54 0.61 9.71 2.21
N LEU A 55 1.24 9.45 3.36
CA LEU A 55 1.86 8.16 3.66
C LEU A 55 0.82 7.03 3.71
N SER A 56 -0.33 7.26 4.33
CA SER A 56 -1.42 6.28 4.38
C SER A 56 -2.01 6.00 2.99
N LEU A 57 -2.18 7.05 2.17
CA LEU A 57 -2.60 6.90 0.77
C LEU A 57 -1.57 6.08 -0.01
N MET A 58 -0.27 6.39 0.11
CA MET A 58 0.79 5.62 -0.56
C MET A 58 0.77 4.15 -0.12
N ALA A 59 0.64 3.89 1.19
CA ALA A 59 0.53 2.53 1.71
C ALA A 59 -0.69 1.78 1.15
N SER A 60 -1.82 2.47 0.96
CA SER A 60 -3.03 1.89 0.37
C SER A 60 -2.89 1.60 -1.12
N PHE A 61 -2.13 2.41 -1.86
CA PHE A 61 -1.84 2.20 -3.28
C PHE A 61 -0.82 1.08 -3.52
N LEU A 62 0.12 0.87 -2.60
CA LEU A 62 1.16 -0.14 -2.73
C LEU A 62 0.62 -1.52 -2.34
N SER A 63 0.22 -2.31 -3.34
CA SER A 63 -0.18 -3.71 -3.16
C SER A 63 0.92 -4.70 -3.55
N SER A 64 0.79 -5.95 -3.09
CA SER A 64 1.69 -7.07 -3.48
C SER A 64 1.78 -7.23 -5.01
N ASN A 65 0.68 -6.95 -5.72
CA ASN A 65 0.64 -7.01 -7.18
C ASN A 65 1.52 -5.93 -7.84
N ASN A 66 1.59 -4.73 -7.27
CA ASN A 66 2.40 -3.64 -7.79
C ASN A 66 3.91 -3.90 -7.64
N VAL A 67 4.29 -4.54 -6.53
CA VAL A 67 5.70 -4.76 -6.16
C VAL A 67 6.29 -5.98 -6.86
N LEU A 68 5.52 -7.08 -6.97
CA LEU A 68 6.02 -8.35 -7.52
C LEU A 68 5.32 -8.75 -8.83
N GLY A 69 4.03 -8.45 -8.97
CA GLY A 69 3.22 -8.86 -10.13
C GLY A 69 3.63 -8.16 -11.41
N PHE A 70 3.64 -6.82 -11.41
CA PHE A 70 4.01 -6.04 -12.59
C PHE A 70 5.42 -6.31 -13.13
N PRO A 71 6.50 -6.38 -12.32
CA PRO A 71 7.80 -6.72 -12.87
C PRO A 71 7.81 -8.15 -13.43
N ALA A 72 7.18 -9.13 -12.77
CA ALA A 72 7.10 -10.50 -13.28
C ALA A 72 6.37 -10.56 -14.62
N GLU A 73 5.29 -9.80 -14.78
CA GLU A 73 4.55 -9.70 -16.03
C GLU A 73 5.36 -9.02 -17.14
N VAL A 74 6.13 -7.98 -16.82
CA VAL A 74 7.06 -7.35 -17.76
C VAL A 74 8.19 -8.31 -18.18
N PHE A 75 8.69 -9.13 -17.25
CA PHE A 75 9.72 -10.13 -17.55
C PHE A 75 9.22 -11.23 -18.50
N VAL A 76 7.95 -11.64 -18.40
CA VAL A 76 7.39 -12.74 -19.21
C VAL A 76 6.76 -12.24 -20.52
N HIS A 77 6.02 -11.14 -20.48
CA HIS A 77 5.21 -10.63 -21.61
C HIS A 77 5.77 -9.35 -22.24
N GLY A 78 6.90 -8.84 -21.74
CA GLY A 78 7.51 -7.62 -22.24
C GLY A 78 6.72 -6.36 -21.86
N THR A 79 6.74 -5.33 -22.70
CA THR A 79 6.23 -3.99 -22.37
C THR A 79 4.71 -3.83 -22.56
N THR A 80 3.95 -4.90 -22.78
CA THR A 80 2.50 -4.80 -23.05
C THR A 80 1.71 -4.11 -21.93
N LEU A 81 2.14 -4.27 -20.67
CA LEU A 81 1.56 -3.55 -19.52
C LEU A 81 1.60 -2.01 -19.68
N TRP A 82 2.60 -1.47 -20.38
CA TRP A 82 2.72 -0.02 -20.60
C TRP A 82 1.59 0.54 -21.45
N VAL A 83 1.00 -0.26 -22.33
CA VAL A 83 -0.15 0.17 -23.14
C VAL A 83 -1.35 0.47 -22.25
N GLY A 84 -1.58 -0.35 -21.23
CA GLY A 84 -2.58 -0.11 -20.19
C GLY A 84 -2.32 1.20 -19.46
N ALA A 85 -1.10 1.39 -18.94
CA ALA A 85 -0.72 2.61 -18.22
C ALA A 85 -0.88 3.89 -19.09
N LEU A 86 -0.47 3.85 -20.35
CA LEU A 86 -0.63 4.95 -21.31
C LEU A 86 -2.12 5.24 -21.58
N SER A 87 -2.92 4.21 -21.85
CA SER A 87 -4.36 4.36 -22.11
C SER A 87 -5.10 4.95 -20.90
N SER A 88 -4.79 4.49 -19.68
CA SER A 88 -5.36 5.03 -18.44
C SER A 88 -4.98 6.48 -18.21
N SER A 89 -3.72 6.85 -18.51
CA SER A 89 -3.24 8.23 -18.38
C SER A 89 -3.98 9.17 -19.33
N VAL A 90 -4.15 8.76 -20.60
CA VAL A 90 -4.91 9.53 -21.60
C VAL A 90 -6.40 9.61 -21.21
N ALA A 91 -7.00 8.51 -20.75
CA ALA A 91 -8.39 8.49 -20.32
C ALA A 91 -8.65 9.43 -19.12
N ILE A 92 -7.72 9.48 -18.15
CA ILE A 92 -7.80 10.39 -17.00
C ILE A 92 -7.72 11.85 -17.45
N LEU A 93 -6.79 12.18 -18.37
CA LEU A 93 -6.68 13.53 -18.93
C LEU A 93 -7.94 13.93 -19.68
N LEU A 94 -8.45 13.05 -20.55
CA LEU A 94 -9.70 13.30 -21.28
C LEU A 94 -10.89 13.47 -20.32
N ALA A 95 -11.00 12.64 -19.29
CA ALA A 95 -12.04 12.80 -18.28
C ALA A 95 -11.93 14.15 -17.56
N ALA A 96 -10.71 14.56 -17.20
CA ALA A 96 -10.47 15.83 -16.54
C ALA A 96 -10.81 17.06 -17.40
N PHE A 97 -10.63 17.00 -18.72
CA PHE A 97 -10.94 18.13 -19.61
C PHE A 97 -12.34 18.08 -20.22
N ALA A 98 -12.95 16.90 -20.37
CA ALA A 98 -14.25 16.74 -21.04
C ALA A 98 -15.43 16.61 -20.07
N PHE A 99 -15.23 16.05 -18.87
CA PHE A 99 -16.31 15.82 -17.88
C PHE A 99 -16.25 16.71 -16.65
N LEU A 100 -15.12 17.41 -16.42
CA LEU A 100 -14.99 18.45 -15.39
C LEU A 100 -14.93 19.90 -15.97
N PRO A 101 -15.74 20.30 -16.98
CA PRO A 101 -16.05 21.72 -17.12
C PRO A 101 -16.91 22.22 -15.95
#